data_AF-A0A6I3GM68-F1
#
_entry.id   AF-A0A6I3GM68-F1
#
_cell.length_a   1.000
_cell.length_b   1.000
_cell.length_c   1.000
_cell.angle_alpha   90.00
_cell.angle_beta   90.00
_cell.angle_gamma   90.00
#
_symmetry.space_group_name_H-M   'P 1'
#
loop_
_entity.id
_entity.type
_entity.pdbx_description
1 polymer ?
#
loop_
_entity_poly.entity_id
_entity_poly.type
_entity_poly.pdbx_seq_one_letter_code
_entity_poly.pdbx_strand_id
1 'polypeptide(L)'
;MFFRDRYDAGRQLAAELQKREFEDAVVLGLPRGGVPVAAKVADALEVPLDVLLVRKLGLPAHREFAIGAIGEGGVRVVDLAMCESYRVSSAELAQVDAEERIELKRRSQLYRKGLPPISLDGHTAILVDDGVATGSTALAASQVARKLGAKKVILAVPVGSASAVEELRQHVDEVICLRVPERFRAVGQWYVDFSETPDEQVIELLQRHRKLMTGTRTSSQRVASEPLPAGSGLGLGVELPVWMSQIDREIEIRDDSAVLAGHLSVPERPIGVVLFAHGSGSSRHSPRNQAVAAVLNQARIATLLLDLLTPEEERERANVFDIPLLGRRLLLASDWLEQQPETAG
;
A
#
# COMPACT_ATOMS: atom_id res chain seq x y z
N MET A 1 -16.70 -14.48 3.32
CA MET A 1 -16.26 -13.91 4.60
C MET A 1 -15.16 -12.88 4.31
N PHE A 2 -15.05 -11.81 5.10
CA PHE A 2 -14.02 -10.77 4.95
C PHE A 2 -12.86 -11.03 5.92
N PHE A 3 -11.70 -10.43 5.69
CA PHE A 3 -10.62 -10.33 6.68
C PHE A 3 -10.84 -9.07 7.52
N ARG A 4 -10.52 -9.10 8.82
CA ARG A 4 -10.65 -7.88 9.64
C ARG A 4 -9.64 -6.81 9.21
N ASP A 5 -8.38 -7.21 9.12
CA ASP A 5 -7.25 -6.36 8.75
C ASP A 5 -6.15 -7.24 8.11
N ARG A 6 -5.01 -6.63 7.74
CA ARG A 6 -3.85 -7.36 7.19
C ARG A 6 -3.27 -8.39 8.16
N TYR A 7 -3.28 -8.15 9.46
CA TYR A 7 -2.78 -9.10 10.45
C TYR A 7 -3.70 -10.32 10.58
N ASP A 8 -5.01 -10.13 10.48
CA ASP A 8 -6.02 -11.20 10.46
C ASP A 8 -5.88 -12.08 9.21
N ALA A 9 -5.73 -11.45 8.06
CA ALA A 9 -5.41 -12.14 6.82
C ALA A 9 -4.10 -12.93 6.94
N GLY A 10 -3.06 -12.33 7.53
CA GLY A 10 -1.79 -12.99 7.78
C GLY A 10 -1.89 -14.19 8.72
N ARG A 11 -2.66 -14.12 9.80
CA ARG A 11 -2.92 -15.27 10.69
C ARG A 11 -3.63 -16.42 9.97
N GLN A 12 -4.63 -16.10 9.15
CA GLN A 12 -5.34 -17.13 8.37
C GLN A 12 -4.43 -17.75 7.31
N LEU A 13 -3.59 -16.94 6.66
CA LEU A 13 -2.63 -17.40 5.66
C LEU A 13 -1.54 -18.28 6.30
N ALA A 14 -1.05 -17.88 7.47
CA ALA A 14 -0.11 -18.65 8.27
C ALA A 14 -0.66 -20.03 8.64
N ALA A 15 -1.91 -20.11 9.10
CA ALA A 15 -2.55 -21.38 9.44
C ALA A 15 -2.68 -22.34 8.24
N GLU A 16 -2.81 -21.82 7.02
CA GLU A 16 -2.80 -22.62 5.80
C GLU A 16 -1.37 -23.06 5.43
N LEU A 17 -0.39 -22.18 5.58
CA LEU A 17 1.02 -22.47 5.31
C LEU A 17 1.59 -23.52 6.28
N GLN A 18 1.22 -23.48 7.56
CA GLN A 18 1.65 -24.46 8.58
C GLN A 18 1.24 -25.91 8.29
N LYS A 19 0.32 -26.14 7.33
CA LYS A 19 -0.04 -27.48 6.86
C LYS A 19 1.02 -28.11 5.95
N ARG A 20 2.08 -27.36 5.63
CA ARG A 20 3.18 -27.74 4.75
C ARG A 20 4.49 -27.63 5.51
N GLU A 21 5.47 -28.40 5.08
CA GLU A 21 6.84 -28.29 5.57
C GLU A 21 7.65 -27.44 4.60
N PHE A 22 8.40 -26.47 5.15
CA PHE A 22 9.30 -25.63 4.38
C PHE A 22 10.72 -25.83 4.88
N GLU A 23 11.59 -26.36 4.03
CA GLU A 23 13.03 -26.42 4.28
C GLU A 23 13.68 -25.09 3.89
N ASP A 24 14.53 -24.56 4.76
CA ASP A 24 15.38 -23.38 4.53
C ASP A 24 14.62 -22.22 3.88
N ALA A 25 13.51 -21.82 4.49
CA ALA A 25 12.63 -20.78 3.94
C ALA A 25 12.92 -19.38 4.47
N VAL A 26 12.68 -18.39 3.62
CA VAL A 26 12.67 -16.97 3.96
C VAL A 26 11.34 -16.39 3.52
N VAL A 27 10.64 -15.71 4.44
CA VAL A 27 9.40 -15.00 4.12
C VAL A 27 9.72 -13.60 3.67
N LEU A 28 9.23 -13.23 2.49
CA LEU A 28 9.49 -11.96 1.83
C LEU A 28 8.18 -11.19 1.66
N GLY A 29 8.00 -10.12 2.43
CA GLY A 29 6.87 -9.21 2.25
C GLY A 29 7.06 -8.31 1.03
N LEU A 30 6.03 -8.20 0.20
CA LEU A 30 5.97 -7.22 -0.89
C LEU A 30 5.43 -5.89 -0.32
N PRO A 31 6.22 -4.81 -0.33
CA PRO A 31 5.82 -3.61 0.38
C PRO A 31 4.80 -2.79 -0.42
N ARG A 32 3.91 -2.07 0.28
CA ARG A 32 3.88 -1.93 1.75
C ARG A 32 2.94 -2.93 2.42
N GLY A 33 1.76 -3.11 1.86
CA GLY A 33 0.67 -3.87 2.48
C GLY A 33 0.96 -5.36 2.70
N GLY A 34 1.84 -5.97 1.91
CA GLY A 34 2.26 -7.35 2.12
C GLY A 34 3.08 -7.58 3.39
N VAL A 35 3.78 -6.58 3.91
CA VAL A 35 4.72 -6.76 5.04
C VAL A 35 4.01 -7.12 6.36
N PRO A 36 2.91 -6.47 6.78
CA PRO A 36 2.12 -6.91 7.94
C PRO A 36 1.59 -8.35 7.84
N VAL A 37 1.20 -8.77 6.63
CA VAL A 37 0.75 -10.15 6.37
C VAL A 37 1.92 -11.11 6.50
N ALA A 38 3.04 -10.79 5.84
CA ALA A 38 4.29 -11.54 5.86
C ALA A 38 4.84 -11.72 7.28
N ALA A 39 4.77 -10.69 8.12
CA ALA A 39 5.19 -10.76 9.50
C ALA A 39 4.43 -11.84 10.29
N LYS A 40 3.12 -12.00 10.07
CA LYS A 40 2.35 -13.06 10.72
C LYS A 40 2.65 -14.46 10.19
N VAL A 41 2.99 -14.54 8.90
CA VAL A 41 3.46 -15.79 8.31
C VAL A 41 4.83 -16.19 8.88
N ALA A 42 5.77 -15.25 8.95
CA ALA A 42 7.11 -15.47 9.48
C ALA A 42 7.09 -15.85 10.97
N ASP A 43 6.32 -15.12 11.80
CA ASP A 43 6.10 -15.44 13.22
C ASP A 43 5.62 -16.90 13.39
N ALA A 44 4.68 -17.35 12.56
CA ALA A 44 4.04 -18.66 12.71
C ALA A 44 4.85 -19.83 12.14
N LEU A 45 5.68 -19.57 11.12
CA LEU A 45 6.58 -20.56 10.54
C LEU A 45 7.96 -20.58 11.23
N GLU A 46 8.22 -19.63 12.13
CA GLU A 46 9.51 -19.45 12.81
C GLU A 46 10.70 -19.26 11.85
N VAL A 47 10.46 -18.60 10.72
CA VAL A 47 11.46 -18.33 9.68
C VAL A 47 11.80 -16.84 9.58
N PRO A 48 12.96 -16.47 8.99
CA PRO A 48 13.31 -15.07 8.82
C PRO A 48 12.27 -14.31 7.97
N LEU A 49 11.90 -13.12 8.45
CA LEU A 49 11.17 -12.12 7.67
C LEU A 49 12.16 -11.16 7.02
N ASP A 50 11.94 -10.90 5.73
CA ASP A 50 12.54 -9.77 5.05
C ASP A 50 11.56 -9.12 4.06
N VAL A 51 11.98 -8.04 3.40
CA VAL A 51 11.27 -7.38 2.31
C VAL A 51 11.93 -7.74 0.98
N LEU A 52 11.14 -7.89 -0.09
CA LEU A 52 11.67 -7.96 -1.45
C LEU A 52 11.28 -6.70 -2.22
N LEU A 53 12.27 -5.86 -2.53
CA LEU A 53 12.05 -4.63 -3.26
C LEU A 53 12.22 -4.86 -4.76
N VAL A 54 11.12 -4.63 -5.49
CA VAL A 54 11.09 -4.71 -6.95
C VAL A 54 10.48 -3.46 -7.55
N ARG A 55 10.93 -3.11 -8.76
CA ARG A 55 10.33 -2.10 -9.62
C ARG A 55 10.09 -2.70 -10.99
N LYS A 56 8.95 -2.42 -11.59
CA LYS A 56 8.65 -2.83 -12.97
C LYS A 56 9.29 -1.84 -13.93
N LEU A 57 9.86 -2.34 -15.01
CA LEU A 57 10.30 -1.53 -16.13
C LEU A 57 9.12 -1.42 -17.08
N GLY A 58 8.52 -0.23 -17.17
CA GLY A 58 7.42 0.03 -18.09
C GLY A 58 7.90 0.22 -19.53
N LEU A 59 7.01 -0.02 -20.51
CA LEU A 59 7.26 0.45 -21.88
C LEU A 59 7.38 1.99 -21.85
N PRO A 60 8.36 2.59 -22.56
CA PRO A 60 8.53 4.05 -22.61
C PRO A 60 7.27 4.80 -23.05
N ALA A 61 6.58 4.29 -24.07
CA ALA A 61 5.35 4.87 -24.60
C ALA A 61 4.09 4.49 -23.78
N HIS A 62 4.15 3.41 -23.01
CA HIS A 62 3.00 2.81 -22.32
C HIS A 62 3.41 2.23 -20.97
N ARG A 63 3.63 3.10 -19.97
CA ARG A 63 4.19 2.73 -18.66
C ARG A 63 3.35 1.68 -17.91
N GLU A 64 2.10 1.49 -18.29
CA GLU A 64 1.18 0.47 -17.75
C GLU A 64 1.60 -0.97 -18.09
N PHE A 65 2.27 -1.17 -19.23
CA PHE A 65 2.78 -2.49 -19.64
C PHE A 65 4.23 -2.66 -19.21
N ALA A 66 4.53 -3.74 -18.50
CA ALA A 66 5.87 -4.02 -18.02
C ALA A 66 6.65 -4.87 -19.04
N ILE A 67 7.82 -4.38 -19.48
CA ILE A 67 8.80 -5.12 -20.27
C ILE A 67 9.84 -5.85 -19.41
N GLY A 68 9.75 -5.69 -18.09
CA GLY A 68 10.71 -6.28 -17.19
C GLY A 68 10.56 -5.81 -15.76
N ALA A 69 11.55 -6.16 -14.95
CA ALA A 69 11.64 -5.78 -13.56
C ALA A 69 13.10 -5.66 -13.12
N ILE A 70 13.33 -4.81 -12.13
CA ILE A 70 14.60 -4.69 -11.42
C ILE A 70 14.39 -4.98 -9.93
N GLY A 71 15.43 -5.49 -9.30
CA GLY A 71 15.47 -5.76 -7.87
C GLY A 71 16.79 -5.31 -7.24
N GLU A 72 16.89 -5.47 -5.93
CA GLU A 72 18.13 -5.22 -5.18
C GLU A 72 19.28 -6.11 -5.70
N GLY A 73 20.53 -5.75 -5.36
CA GLY A 73 21.71 -6.51 -5.80
C GLY A 73 22.03 -6.40 -7.30
N GLY A 74 21.47 -5.40 -8.00
CA GLY A 74 21.72 -5.18 -9.43
C GLY A 74 20.91 -6.09 -10.34
N VAL A 75 19.99 -6.89 -9.79
CA VAL A 75 19.15 -7.81 -10.56
C VAL A 75 18.29 -7.05 -11.57
N ARG A 76 18.24 -7.61 -12.78
CA ARG A 76 17.39 -7.14 -13.86
C ARG A 76 16.85 -8.32 -14.65
N VAL A 77 15.56 -8.28 -14.93
CA VAL A 77 14.83 -9.22 -15.77
C VAL A 77 14.13 -8.43 -16.84
N VAL A 78 14.26 -8.84 -18.10
CA VAL A 78 13.69 -8.15 -19.26
C VAL A 78 13.08 -9.21 -20.17
N ASP A 79 11.87 -8.93 -20.64
CA ASP A 79 11.23 -9.65 -21.74
C ASP A 79 11.78 -9.10 -23.06
N LEU A 80 12.77 -9.79 -23.61
CA LEU A 80 13.42 -9.38 -24.85
C LEU A 80 12.47 -9.47 -26.05
N ALA A 81 11.54 -10.44 -26.07
CA ALA A 81 10.57 -10.59 -27.15
C ALA A 81 9.58 -9.41 -27.18
N MET A 82 9.17 -8.92 -26.00
CA MET A 82 8.37 -7.70 -25.89
C MET A 82 9.17 -6.48 -26.35
N CYS A 83 10.42 -6.32 -25.92
CA CYS A 83 11.28 -5.23 -26.38
C CYS A 83 11.42 -5.21 -27.91
N GLU A 84 11.64 -6.37 -28.54
CA GLU A 84 11.72 -6.49 -30.01
C GLU A 84 10.40 -6.11 -30.69
N SER A 85 9.27 -6.64 -30.19
CA SER A 85 7.94 -6.41 -30.76
C SER A 85 7.54 -4.92 -30.72
N TYR A 86 7.90 -4.23 -29.64
CA TYR A 86 7.62 -2.80 -29.46
C TYR A 86 8.78 -1.90 -29.92
N ARG A 87 9.83 -2.47 -30.52
CA ARG A 87 11.03 -1.76 -30.99
C ARG A 87 11.67 -0.87 -29.93
N VAL A 88 11.68 -1.33 -28.69
CA VAL A 88 12.33 -0.62 -27.58
C VAL A 88 13.84 -0.68 -27.78
N SER A 89 14.44 0.48 -27.97
CA SER A 89 15.89 0.59 -28.13
C SER A 89 16.62 0.31 -26.81
N SER A 90 17.88 -0.12 -26.91
CA SER A 90 18.74 -0.29 -25.74
C SER A 90 18.90 0.99 -24.91
N ALA A 91 18.84 2.15 -25.58
CA ALA A 91 18.93 3.46 -24.93
C ALA A 91 17.67 3.77 -24.11
N GLU A 92 16.48 3.52 -24.66
CA GLU A 92 15.21 3.70 -23.95
C GLU A 92 15.10 2.74 -22.76
N LEU A 93 15.48 1.47 -22.95
CA LEU A 93 15.49 0.49 -21.86
C LEU A 93 16.47 0.93 -20.74
N ALA A 94 17.65 1.42 -21.09
CA ALA A 94 18.62 1.92 -20.12
C ALA A 94 18.11 3.15 -19.37
N GLN A 95 17.37 4.03 -20.04
CA GLN A 95 16.75 5.19 -19.40
C GLN A 95 15.68 4.77 -18.37
N VAL A 96 14.74 3.90 -18.76
CA VAL A 96 13.69 3.40 -17.85
C VAL A 96 14.31 2.67 -16.66
N ASP A 97 15.32 1.83 -16.92
CA ASP A 97 16.08 1.16 -15.87
C ASP A 97 16.71 2.15 -14.88
N ALA A 98 17.40 3.18 -15.39
CA ALA A 98 18.03 4.20 -14.55
C ALA A 98 17.02 4.96 -13.68
N GLU A 99 15.88 5.38 -14.26
CA GLU A 99 14.79 6.04 -13.55
C GLU A 99 14.25 5.16 -12.40
N GLU A 100 13.96 3.89 -12.68
CA GLU A 100 13.41 2.97 -11.68
C GLU A 100 14.44 2.57 -10.61
N ARG A 101 15.73 2.53 -10.95
CA ARG A 101 16.81 2.25 -9.98
C ARG A 101 16.95 3.34 -8.92
N ILE A 102 16.67 4.60 -9.25
CA ILE A 102 16.71 5.71 -8.29
C ILE A 102 15.68 5.47 -7.17
N GLU A 103 14.44 5.17 -7.55
CA GLU A 103 13.37 4.89 -6.57
C GLU A 103 13.63 3.59 -5.80
N LEU A 104 14.12 2.54 -6.47
CA LEU A 104 14.51 1.29 -5.81
C LEU A 104 15.58 1.55 -4.73
N LYS A 105 16.61 2.34 -5.05
CA LYS A 105 17.68 2.70 -4.10
C LYS A 105 17.13 3.50 -2.92
N ARG A 106 16.23 4.47 -3.17
CA ARG A 106 15.58 5.26 -2.12
C ARG A 106 14.80 4.37 -1.14
N ARG A 107 13.97 3.45 -1.65
CA ARG A 107 13.21 2.50 -0.82
C ARG A 107 14.11 1.51 -0.08
N SER A 108 15.16 1.02 -0.73
CA SER A 108 16.16 0.15 -0.09
C SER A 108 16.80 0.86 1.09
N GLN A 109 17.29 2.09 0.93
CA GLN A 109 17.84 2.88 2.03
C GLN A 109 16.84 3.09 3.18
N LEU A 110 15.58 3.39 2.84
CA LEU A 110 14.52 3.62 3.81
C LEU A 110 14.22 2.38 4.68
N TYR A 111 13.96 1.23 4.05
CA TYR A 111 13.54 0.02 4.77
C TYR A 111 14.69 -0.75 5.38
N ARG A 112 15.86 -0.77 4.72
CA ARG A 112 17.02 -1.56 5.17
C ARG A 112 17.75 -0.92 6.35
N LYS A 113 17.72 0.41 6.48
CA LYS A 113 18.45 1.17 7.51
C LYS A 113 19.91 0.72 7.67
N GLY A 114 20.59 0.45 6.55
CA GLY A 114 22.00 0.05 6.49
C GLY A 114 22.27 -1.45 6.63
N LEU A 115 21.25 -2.28 6.82
CA LEU A 115 21.42 -3.74 6.93
C LEU A 115 21.27 -4.43 5.56
N PRO A 116 22.08 -5.46 5.25
CA PRO A 116 22.01 -6.15 3.95
C PRO A 116 20.72 -6.97 3.81
N PRO A 117 20.26 -7.28 2.58
CA PRO A 117 19.18 -8.23 2.36
C PRO A 117 19.55 -9.64 2.83
N ILE A 118 18.56 -10.43 3.26
CA ILE A 118 18.76 -11.86 3.53
C ILE A 118 19.04 -12.57 2.20
N SER A 119 20.07 -13.42 2.16
CA SER A 119 20.39 -14.20 0.97
C SER A 119 19.28 -15.18 0.64
N LEU A 120 18.95 -15.30 -0.65
CA LEU A 120 18.01 -16.32 -1.15
C LEU A 120 18.72 -17.52 -1.77
N ASP A 121 20.05 -17.48 -1.87
CA ASP A 121 20.83 -18.56 -2.49
C ASP A 121 20.56 -19.89 -1.79
N GLY A 122 20.01 -20.85 -2.52
CA GLY A 122 19.63 -22.18 -2.02
C GLY A 122 18.37 -22.23 -1.15
N HIS A 123 17.76 -21.10 -0.80
CA HIS A 123 16.60 -21.01 0.10
C HIS A 123 15.27 -21.04 -0.65
N THR A 124 14.20 -21.44 0.05
CA THR A 124 12.82 -21.30 -0.41
C THR A 124 12.32 -19.87 -0.14
N ALA A 125 12.01 -19.12 -1.18
CA ALA A 125 11.44 -17.77 -1.07
C ALA A 125 9.91 -17.84 -1.00
N ILE A 126 9.33 -17.47 0.14
CA ILE A 126 7.87 -17.35 0.32
C ILE A 126 7.49 -15.87 0.14
N LEU A 127 7.03 -15.51 -1.05
CA LEU A 127 6.56 -14.17 -1.38
C LEU A 127 5.16 -13.95 -0.81
N VAL A 128 4.99 -12.88 -0.02
CA VAL A 128 3.71 -12.57 0.63
C VAL A 128 3.24 -11.16 0.28
N ASP A 129 1.98 -11.05 -0.14
CA ASP A 129 1.29 -9.78 -0.37
C ASP A 129 -0.09 -9.76 0.31
N ASP A 130 -0.72 -8.59 0.46
CA ASP A 130 -2.07 -8.47 1.03
C ASP A 130 -3.18 -8.87 0.04
N GLY A 131 -2.85 -8.96 -1.23
CA GLY A 131 -3.68 -9.61 -2.22
C GLY A 131 -3.16 -9.36 -3.62
N VAL A 132 -3.75 -10.05 -4.60
CA VAL A 132 -3.28 -9.95 -5.98
C VAL A 132 -4.41 -9.62 -6.95
N ALA A 133 -4.36 -8.41 -7.52
CA ALA A 133 -5.35 -7.96 -8.51
C ALA A 133 -4.94 -8.35 -9.93
N THR A 134 -3.78 -7.88 -10.39
CA THR A 134 -3.27 -8.13 -11.75
C THR A 134 -2.09 -9.09 -11.79
N GLY A 135 -1.47 -9.40 -10.65
CA GLY A 135 -0.30 -10.28 -10.60
C GLY A 135 1.03 -9.62 -10.95
N SER A 136 1.04 -8.44 -11.59
CA SER A 136 2.27 -7.85 -12.14
C SER A 136 3.40 -7.63 -11.12
N THR A 137 3.10 -7.17 -9.90
CA THR A 137 4.12 -7.01 -8.84
C THR A 137 4.63 -8.36 -8.36
N ALA A 138 3.74 -9.33 -8.14
CA ALA A 138 4.10 -10.67 -7.69
C ALA A 138 4.93 -11.42 -8.75
N LEU A 139 4.63 -11.22 -10.03
CA LEU A 139 5.40 -11.76 -11.15
C LEU A 139 6.80 -11.14 -11.23
N ALA A 140 6.91 -9.82 -11.10
CA ALA A 140 8.21 -9.16 -11.01
C ALA A 140 9.02 -9.67 -9.81
N ALA A 141 8.37 -9.81 -8.66
CA ALA A 141 8.97 -10.34 -7.44
C ALA A 141 9.47 -11.78 -7.61
N SER A 142 8.70 -12.67 -8.26
CA SER A 142 9.11 -14.06 -8.48
C SER A 142 10.32 -14.17 -9.39
N GLN A 143 10.33 -13.40 -10.48
CA GLN A 143 11.46 -13.35 -11.41
C GLN A 143 12.74 -12.83 -10.73
N VAL A 144 12.63 -11.77 -9.93
CA VAL A 144 13.75 -11.23 -9.16
C VAL A 144 14.23 -12.23 -8.11
N ALA A 145 13.33 -12.88 -7.36
CA ALA A 145 13.69 -13.88 -6.36
C ALA A 145 14.48 -15.05 -6.96
N ARG A 146 14.05 -15.57 -8.14
CA ARG A 146 14.80 -16.61 -8.86
C ARG A 146 16.19 -16.14 -9.27
N LYS A 147 16.33 -14.90 -9.78
CA LYS A 147 17.65 -14.33 -10.14
C LYS A 147 18.56 -14.08 -8.94
N LEU A 148 17.99 -13.91 -7.74
CA LEU A 148 18.73 -13.82 -6.48
C LEU A 148 19.13 -15.19 -5.91
N GLY A 149 18.85 -16.30 -6.60
CA GLY A 149 19.29 -17.64 -6.22
C GLY A 149 18.26 -18.48 -5.46
N ALA A 150 17.01 -18.02 -5.34
CA ALA A 150 15.96 -18.80 -4.69
C ALA A 150 15.79 -20.18 -5.36
N LYS A 151 15.93 -21.24 -4.57
CA LYS A 151 15.76 -22.64 -5.02
C LYS A 151 14.32 -22.92 -5.41
N LYS A 152 13.38 -22.37 -4.62
CA LYS A 152 11.95 -22.42 -4.85
C LYS A 152 11.34 -21.04 -4.58
N VAL A 153 10.30 -20.70 -5.32
CA VAL A 153 9.51 -19.49 -5.15
C VAL A 153 8.06 -19.90 -4.95
N ILE A 154 7.51 -19.53 -3.80
CA ILE A 154 6.10 -19.77 -3.42
C ILE A 154 5.44 -18.41 -3.27
N LEU A 155 4.29 -18.21 -3.89
CA LEU A 155 3.47 -17.03 -3.67
C LEU A 155 2.35 -17.36 -2.70
N ALA A 156 2.25 -16.63 -1.59
CA ALA A 156 1.19 -16.79 -0.61
C ALA A 156 0.42 -15.48 -0.42
N VAL A 157 -0.87 -15.48 -0.73
CA VAL A 157 -1.73 -14.28 -0.64
C VAL A 157 -3.09 -14.60 -0.02
N PRO A 158 -3.70 -13.68 0.75
CA PRO A 158 -5.02 -13.90 1.32
C PRO A 158 -6.14 -13.95 0.27
N VAL A 159 -6.04 -13.14 -0.79
CA VAL A 159 -7.06 -13.05 -1.82
C VAL A 159 -6.47 -12.66 -3.17
N GLY A 160 -7.02 -13.19 -4.25
CA GLY A 160 -6.58 -12.87 -5.61
C GLY A 160 -7.68 -12.96 -6.66
N SER A 161 -7.53 -12.23 -7.77
CA SER A 161 -8.38 -12.44 -8.94
C SER A 161 -8.08 -13.80 -9.58
N ALA A 162 -9.08 -14.42 -10.20
CA ALA A 162 -8.91 -15.72 -10.85
C ALA A 162 -7.84 -15.68 -11.96
N SER A 163 -7.86 -14.63 -12.78
CA SER A 163 -6.88 -14.45 -13.86
C SER A 163 -5.46 -14.26 -13.34
N ALA A 164 -5.25 -13.44 -12.31
CA ALA A 164 -3.91 -13.24 -11.75
C ALA A 164 -3.37 -14.50 -11.08
N VAL A 165 -4.21 -15.25 -10.35
CA VAL A 165 -3.79 -16.50 -9.71
C VAL A 165 -3.40 -17.54 -10.75
N GLU A 166 -4.20 -17.68 -11.82
CA GLU A 166 -3.91 -18.64 -12.89
C GLU A 166 -2.62 -18.30 -13.64
N GLU A 167 -2.43 -17.02 -13.97
CA GLU A 167 -1.19 -16.54 -14.59
C GLU A 167 0.04 -16.80 -13.71
N LEU A 168 -0.06 -16.51 -12.41
CA LEU A 168 1.07 -16.67 -11.48
C LEU A 168 1.46 -18.13 -11.27
N ARG A 169 0.51 -19.08 -11.33
CA ARG A 169 0.80 -20.52 -11.24
C ARG A 169 1.76 -21.00 -12.33
N GLN A 170 1.84 -20.31 -13.46
CA GLN A 170 2.76 -20.65 -14.54
C GLN A 170 4.20 -20.17 -14.27
N HIS A 171 4.39 -19.31 -13.27
CA HIS A 171 5.66 -18.57 -13.05
C HIS A 171 6.31 -18.87 -11.69
N VAL A 172 5.57 -19.42 -10.73
CA VAL A 172 6.06 -19.81 -9.40
C VAL A 172 5.88 -21.32 -9.18
N ASP A 173 6.57 -21.88 -8.21
CA ASP A 173 6.51 -23.32 -7.93
C ASP A 173 5.20 -23.70 -7.23
N GLU A 174 4.63 -22.79 -6.43
CA GLU A 174 3.31 -22.96 -5.81
C GLU A 174 2.63 -21.60 -5.58
N VAL A 175 1.31 -21.54 -5.78
CA VAL A 175 0.46 -20.40 -5.39
C VAL A 175 -0.51 -20.85 -4.30
N ILE A 176 -0.40 -20.23 -3.13
CA ILE A 176 -1.28 -20.44 -1.98
C ILE A 176 -2.16 -19.21 -1.85
N CYS A 177 -3.40 -19.32 -2.30
CA CYS A 177 -4.37 -18.24 -2.23
C CYS A 177 -5.59 -18.70 -1.43
N LEU A 178 -5.88 -18.06 -0.28
CA LEU A 178 -7.01 -18.49 0.56
C LEU A 178 -8.35 -18.31 -0.14
N ARG A 179 -8.46 -17.28 -1.01
CA ARG A 179 -9.72 -16.90 -1.65
C ARG A 179 -9.51 -16.44 -3.09
N VAL A 180 -10.23 -17.09 -4.01
CA VAL A 180 -10.30 -16.69 -5.43
C VAL A 180 -11.77 -16.44 -5.80
N PRO A 181 -12.31 -15.25 -5.47
CA PRO A 181 -13.72 -14.95 -5.67
C PRO A 181 -14.06 -14.71 -7.15
N GLU A 182 -15.24 -15.15 -7.58
CA GLU A 182 -15.73 -14.92 -8.95
C GLU A 182 -15.90 -13.43 -9.28
N ARG A 183 -16.32 -12.62 -8.30
CA ARG A 183 -16.52 -11.17 -8.44
C ARG A 183 -15.41 -10.39 -7.72
N PHE A 184 -14.23 -10.37 -8.32
CA PHE A 184 -13.10 -9.60 -7.84
C PHE A 184 -13.06 -8.21 -8.49
N ARG A 185 -13.09 -7.12 -7.70
CA ARG A 185 -12.86 -5.75 -8.21
C ARG A 185 -11.55 -5.16 -7.69
N ALA A 186 -11.31 -5.28 -6.39
CA ALA A 186 -10.08 -4.80 -5.75
C ALA A 186 -9.71 -5.66 -4.56
N VAL A 187 -8.45 -5.61 -4.13
CA VAL A 187 -7.98 -6.30 -2.91
C VAL A 187 -8.71 -5.77 -1.67
N GLY A 188 -8.78 -4.44 -1.52
CA GLY A 188 -9.34 -3.80 -0.33
C GLY A 188 -10.80 -4.11 -0.04
N GLN A 189 -11.59 -4.56 -1.04
CA GLN A 189 -12.97 -4.97 -0.80
C GLN A 189 -13.09 -6.19 0.13
N TRP A 190 -12.01 -6.95 0.32
CA TRP A 190 -11.98 -8.17 1.13
C TRP A 190 -11.57 -7.92 2.59
N TYR A 191 -11.31 -6.66 2.94
CA TYR A 191 -10.84 -6.23 4.23
C TYR A 191 -11.85 -5.27 4.87
N VAL A 192 -12.13 -5.45 6.16
CA VAL A 192 -12.93 -4.50 6.94
C VAL A 192 -12.13 -3.22 7.15
N ASP A 193 -10.85 -3.36 7.51
CA ASP A 193 -9.86 -2.30 7.56
C ASP A 193 -8.75 -2.57 6.52
N PHE A 194 -8.65 -1.69 5.53
CA PHE A 194 -7.62 -1.70 4.49
C PHE A 194 -6.79 -0.41 4.49
N SER A 195 -6.69 0.27 5.62
CA SER A 195 -5.88 1.48 5.81
C SER A 195 -4.47 1.32 5.25
N GLU A 196 -3.91 2.37 4.66
CA GLU A 196 -2.58 2.31 4.08
C GLU A 196 -1.53 1.92 5.14
N THR A 197 -0.63 0.99 4.79
CA THR A 197 0.49 0.62 5.65
C THR A 197 1.59 1.68 5.52
N PRO A 198 1.86 2.49 6.56
CA PRO A 198 2.90 3.52 6.51
C PRO A 198 4.30 2.89 6.51
N ASP A 199 5.29 3.64 6.03
CA ASP A 199 6.67 3.15 5.93
C ASP A 199 7.25 2.84 7.32
N GLU A 200 6.86 3.59 8.34
CA GLU A 200 7.24 3.39 9.74
C GLU A 200 6.82 2.00 10.23
N GLN A 201 5.60 1.56 9.89
CA GLN A 201 5.10 0.25 10.26
C GLN A 201 5.90 -0.88 9.56
N VAL A 202 6.27 -0.69 8.30
CA VAL A 202 7.15 -1.63 7.57
C VAL A 202 8.51 -1.74 8.28
N ILE A 203 9.12 -0.60 8.62
CA ILE A 203 10.42 -0.53 9.29
C ILE A 203 10.36 -1.22 10.66
N GLU A 204 9.34 -0.95 11.46
CA GLU A 204 9.15 -1.54 12.79
C GLU A 204 9.07 -3.08 12.71
N LEU A 205 8.27 -3.62 11.79
CA LEU A 205 8.09 -5.06 11.63
C LEU A 205 9.40 -5.76 11.23
N LEU A 206 10.16 -5.18 10.30
CA LEU A 206 11.47 -5.70 9.86
C LEU A 206 12.49 -5.67 11.01
N GLN A 207 12.56 -4.57 11.77
CA GLN A 207 13.48 -4.46 12.90
C GLN A 207 13.16 -5.44 14.02
N ARG A 208 11.87 -5.63 14.34
CA ARG A 208 11.41 -6.59 15.34
C ARG A 208 11.87 -8.01 14.99
N HIS A 209 11.64 -8.46 13.76
CA HIS A 209 12.01 -9.82 13.33
C HIS A 209 13.53 -10.02 13.30
N ARG A 210 14.29 -9.00 12.92
CA ARG A 210 15.75 -9.08 12.97
C ARG A 210 16.30 -9.25 14.38
N LYS A 211 15.76 -8.53 15.37
CA LYS A 211 16.16 -8.69 16.78
C LYS A 211 15.95 -10.12 17.28
N LEU A 212 14.82 -10.73 16.92
CA LEU A 212 14.52 -12.12 17.27
C LEU A 212 15.53 -13.09 16.65
N MET A 213 15.87 -12.92 15.37
CA MET A 213 16.88 -13.73 14.70
C MET A 213 18.30 -13.58 15.28
N THR A 214 18.69 -12.36 15.67
CA THR A 214 20.01 -12.12 16.29
C THR A 214 20.09 -12.55 17.76
N GLY A 215 18.97 -12.49 18.49
CA GLY A 215 18.89 -12.90 19.90
C GLY A 215 18.89 -14.42 20.11
N THR A 216 18.54 -15.21 19.09
CA THR A 216 18.42 -16.67 19.18
C THR A 216 19.77 -17.40 19.03
N ARG A 217 20.87 -16.68 18.74
CA ARG A 217 22.22 -17.27 18.63
C ARG A 217 23.07 -17.20 19.91
N THR A 218 22.53 -16.67 21.00
CA THR A 218 23.26 -16.62 22.28
C THR A 218 22.37 -17.09 23.42
N SER A 219 22.81 -18.17 24.06
CA SER A 219 22.36 -18.72 25.35
C SER A 219 21.09 -19.59 25.36
N SER A 220 21.36 -20.89 25.36
CA SER A 220 20.90 -21.77 26.44
C SER A 220 20.93 -21.06 27.80
N GLN A 221 19.79 -20.52 28.25
CA GLN A 221 19.53 -20.26 29.65
C GLN A 221 18.01 -20.21 29.89
N ARG A 222 17.50 -21.28 30.48
CA ARG A 222 16.26 -21.24 31.26
C ARG A 222 16.45 -20.17 32.34
N VAL A 223 15.58 -19.17 32.38
CA VAL A 223 15.33 -18.40 33.60
C VAL A 223 13.84 -18.41 33.86
N ALA A 224 13.54 -18.67 35.11
CA ALA A 224 12.24 -18.94 35.66
C ALA A 224 11.31 -17.73 35.60
N SER A 225 10.02 -18.06 35.59
CA SER A 225 8.91 -17.20 35.96
C SER A 225 9.13 -16.52 37.31
N GLU A 226 9.08 -15.19 37.35
CA GLU A 226 8.73 -14.41 38.55
C GLU A 226 7.97 -13.13 38.16
N PRO A 227 7.14 -12.57 39.07
CA PRO A 227 5.83 -12.02 38.73
C PRO A 227 5.84 -10.51 38.44
N LEU A 228 4.80 -10.09 37.69
CA LEU A 228 4.42 -8.68 37.50
C LEU A 228 4.22 -8.00 38.87
N PRO A 229 4.88 -6.86 39.15
CA PRO A 229 4.55 -6.07 40.32
C PRO A 229 3.22 -5.33 40.10
N ALA A 230 2.37 -5.39 41.13
CA ALA A 230 1.16 -4.63 41.23
C ALA A 230 1.47 -3.13 41.42
N GLY A 231 0.80 -2.30 40.61
CA GLY A 231 0.30 -0.98 40.97
C GLY A 231 1.26 0.07 41.55
N SER A 232 1.67 1.00 40.70
CA SER A 232 1.63 2.43 41.08
C SER A 232 1.02 3.21 39.93
N GLY A 233 -0.16 3.76 40.18
CA GLY A 233 -0.90 4.56 39.23
C GLY A 233 -0.15 5.84 38.90
N LEU A 234 0.10 6.05 37.63
CA LEU A 234 -0.03 7.35 37.00
C LEU A 234 -0.98 7.14 35.83
N GLY A 235 -2.23 7.54 36.04
CA GLY A 235 -3.20 7.63 34.98
C GLY A 235 -2.70 8.62 33.94
N LEU A 236 -2.37 8.11 32.76
CA LEU A 236 -2.40 8.88 31.53
C LEU A 236 -3.40 8.19 30.63
N GLY A 237 -4.67 8.50 30.87
CA GLY A 237 -5.66 8.46 29.80
C GLY A 237 -5.18 9.46 28.75
N VAL A 238 -4.71 8.95 27.62
CA VAL A 238 -4.47 9.81 26.45
C VAL A 238 -5.79 9.85 25.70
N GLU A 239 -6.67 10.74 26.14
CA GLU A 239 -7.64 11.36 25.22
C GLU A 239 -6.82 12.08 24.16
N LEU A 240 -7.00 11.72 22.89
CA LEU A 240 -6.40 12.42 21.77
C LEU A 240 -6.90 13.87 21.78
N PRO A 241 -6.03 14.90 21.72
CA PRO A 241 -6.50 16.26 21.74
C PRO A 241 -7.25 16.57 20.43
N VAL A 242 -8.54 16.87 20.58
CA VAL A 242 -9.27 17.84 19.75
C VAL A 242 -8.46 19.16 19.77
N TRP A 243 -8.72 20.11 18.86
CA TRP A 243 -8.05 21.41 18.70
C TRP A 243 -6.72 21.43 17.92
N MET A 244 -6.81 21.37 16.57
CA MET A 244 -6.01 22.21 15.65
C MET A 244 -6.79 22.63 14.37
N SER A 245 -8.12 22.56 14.35
CA SER A 245 -8.97 23.29 13.39
C SER A 245 -9.84 24.30 14.14
N GLN A 246 -9.78 25.56 13.73
CA GLN A 246 -10.60 26.63 14.28
C GLN A 246 -12.05 26.52 13.75
N ILE A 247 -12.23 25.86 12.60
CA ILE A 247 -13.51 25.54 11.97
C ILE A 247 -13.41 24.13 11.38
N ASP A 248 -14.40 23.28 11.67
CA ASP A 248 -14.60 21.97 11.05
C ASP A 248 -16.10 21.72 10.92
N ARG A 249 -16.65 21.86 9.71
CA ARG A 249 -18.11 21.79 9.49
C ARG A 249 -18.49 21.32 8.10
N GLU A 250 -19.64 20.68 8.00
CA GLU A 250 -20.35 20.52 6.73
C GLU A 250 -20.84 21.89 6.23
N ILE A 251 -20.75 22.09 4.93
CA ILE A 251 -21.19 23.29 4.22
C ILE A 251 -22.05 22.91 3.01
N GLU A 252 -22.83 23.87 2.54
CA GLU A 252 -23.56 23.78 1.28
C GLU A 252 -23.17 24.97 0.40
N ILE A 253 -22.70 24.70 -0.82
CA ILE A 253 -22.45 25.72 -1.84
C ILE A 253 -23.62 25.67 -2.82
N ARG A 254 -24.33 26.78 -2.97
CA ARG A 254 -25.56 26.86 -3.76
C ARG A 254 -25.35 27.67 -5.02
N ASP A 255 -25.94 27.17 -6.10
CA ASP A 255 -26.16 27.89 -7.35
C ASP A 255 -27.60 27.64 -7.84
N ASP A 256 -28.05 28.37 -8.85
CA ASP A 256 -29.40 28.29 -9.42
C ASP A 256 -29.78 26.87 -9.88
N SER A 257 -28.78 26.02 -10.12
CA SER A 257 -28.95 24.66 -10.67
C SER A 257 -28.81 23.52 -9.65
N ALA A 258 -28.14 23.73 -8.51
CA ALA A 258 -27.82 22.65 -7.56
C ALA A 258 -27.35 23.14 -6.18
N VAL A 259 -27.40 22.23 -5.20
CA VAL A 259 -26.78 22.38 -3.88
C VAL A 259 -25.64 21.37 -3.75
N LEU A 260 -24.41 21.85 -3.62
CA LEU A 260 -23.22 21.01 -3.50
C LEU A 260 -22.83 20.86 -2.03
N ALA A 261 -22.76 19.62 -1.57
CA ALA A 261 -22.36 19.31 -0.20
C ALA A 261 -20.83 19.25 -0.10
N GLY A 262 -20.27 19.89 0.93
CA GLY A 262 -18.85 19.86 1.21
C GLY A 262 -18.52 19.87 2.69
N HIS A 263 -17.26 19.60 3.01
CA HIS A 263 -16.73 19.62 4.36
C HIS A 263 -15.52 20.55 4.42
N LEU A 264 -15.64 21.64 5.17
CA LEU A 264 -14.62 22.68 5.32
C LEU A 264 -13.92 22.52 6.66
N SER A 265 -12.60 22.34 6.60
CA SER A 265 -11.71 22.37 7.76
C SER A 265 -10.67 23.48 7.62
N VAL A 266 -10.58 24.34 8.61
CA VAL A 266 -9.68 25.50 8.65
C VAL A 266 -8.80 25.42 9.90
N PRO A 267 -7.48 25.26 9.77
CA PRO A 267 -6.54 25.30 10.89
C PRO A 267 -6.35 26.71 11.43
N GLU A 268 -5.84 26.84 12.66
CA GLU A 268 -5.49 28.16 13.20
C GLU A 268 -4.41 28.84 12.33
N ARG A 269 -4.68 30.08 11.90
CA ARG A 269 -3.82 30.88 11.00
C ARG A 269 -3.49 30.11 9.71
N PRO A 270 -4.47 29.86 8.83
CA PRO A 270 -4.19 29.16 7.58
C PRO A 270 -3.17 29.94 6.73
N ILE A 271 -2.38 29.23 5.92
CA ILE A 271 -1.44 29.83 4.94
C ILE A 271 -1.91 29.65 3.49
N GLY A 272 -3.11 29.11 3.31
CA GLY A 272 -3.71 28.78 2.03
C GLY A 272 -4.80 27.73 2.17
N VAL A 273 -5.51 27.46 1.08
CA VAL A 273 -6.60 26.48 1.01
C VAL A 273 -6.41 25.51 -0.16
N VAL A 274 -6.76 24.24 0.06
CA VAL A 274 -6.80 23.19 -0.97
C VAL A 274 -8.21 22.65 -1.10
N LEU A 275 -8.76 22.73 -2.30
CA LEU A 275 -10.06 22.16 -2.64
C LEU A 275 -9.90 20.76 -3.24
N PHE A 276 -10.56 19.77 -2.64
CA PHE A 276 -10.68 18.41 -3.14
C PHE A 276 -12.00 18.28 -3.89
N ALA A 277 -11.92 18.26 -5.21
CA ALA A 277 -13.08 18.15 -6.09
C ALA A 277 -13.39 16.68 -6.41
N HIS A 278 -14.60 16.22 -6.10
CA HIS A 278 -15.01 14.83 -6.28
C HIS A 278 -16.05 14.72 -7.41
N GLY A 279 -15.65 14.17 -8.57
CA GLY A 279 -16.51 14.05 -9.76
C GLY A 279 -17.26 12.71 -9.90
N SER A 280 -16.75 11.62 -9.30
CA SER A 280 -17.49 10.41 -8.86
C SER A 280 -16.54 9.34 -8.34
N GLY A 281 -17.08 8.33 -7.65
CA GLY A 281 -16.35 7.12 -7.20
C GLY A 281 -15.63 7.28 -5.86
N SER A 282 -15.59 8.50 -5.33
CA SER A 282 -15.13 8.84 -3.99
C SER A 282 -15.83 10.15 -3.63
N SER A 283 -16.66 10.16 -2.60
CA SER A 283 -17.30 11.39 -2.11
C SER A 283 -16.40 12.10 -1.11
N ARG A 284 -16.88 13.21 -0.54
CA ARG A 284 -16.27 13.90 0.62
C ARG A 284 -16.04 12.98 1.83
N HIS A 285 -16.67 11.81 1.85
CA HIS A 285 -16.44 10.75 2.85
C HIS A 285 -15.29 9.79 2.50
N SER A 286 -14.55 10.06 1.42
CA SER A 286 -13.38 9.27 1.02
C SER A 286 -12.33 9.27 2.12
N PRO A 287 -12.06 8.12 2.78
CA PRO A 287 -11.10 8.06 3.88
C PRO A 287 -9.68 8.46 3.43
N ARG A 288 -9.34 8.19 2.15
CA ARG A 288 -8.08 8.62 1.55
C ARG A 288 -7.97 10.14 1.48
N ASN A 289 -8.98 10.83 0.96
CA ASN A 289 -8.93 12.29 0.81
C ASN A 289 -9.06 12.99 2.16
N GLN A 290 -9.81 12.42 3.11
CA GLN A 290 -9.85 12.89 4.50
C GLN A 290 -8.48 12.76 5.19
N ALA A 291 -7.74 11.67 4.95
CA ALA A 291 -6.38 11.51 5.46
C ALA A 291 -5.40 12.54 4.87
N VAL A 292 -5.46 12.79 3.55
CA VAL A 292 -4.64 13.84 2.92
C VAL A 292 -5.02 15.21 3.48
N ALA A 293 -6.32 15.49 3.65
CA ALA A 293 -6.80 16.73 4.20
C ALA A 293 -6.32 16.95 5.64
N ALA A 294 -6.34 15.91 6.48
CA ALA A 294 -5.82 15.98 7.85
C ALA A 294 -4.32 16.34 7.88
N VAL A 295 -3.50 15.77 6.98
CA VAL A 295 -2.07 16.12 6.86
C VAL A 295 -1.89 17.56 6.41
N LEU A 296 -2.69 18.04 5.44
CA LEU A 296 -2.65 19.44 5.00
C LEU A 296 -3.06 20.39 6.13
N ASN A 297 -4.08 20.04 6.91
CA ASN A 297 -4.51 20.84 8.06
C ASN A 297 -3.42 20.94 9.13
N GLN A 298 -2.69 19.86 9.41
CA GLN A 298 -1.51 19.89 10.30
C GLN A 298 -0.42 20.82 9.79
N ALA A 299 -0.30 20.99 8.47
CA ALA A 299 0.61 21.92 7.82
C ALA A 299 0.05 23.36 7.71
N ARG A 300 -1.03 23.69 8.42
CA ARG A 300 -1.76 24.98 8.37
C ARG A 300 -2.39 25.31 7.02
N ILE A 301 -2.74 24.30 6.22
CA ILE A 301 -3.47 24.49 4.96
C ILE A 301 -4.92 24.11 5.19
N ALA A 302 -5.84 25.05 4.95
CA ALA A 302 -7.28 24.79 5.00
C ALA A 302 -7.69 23.83 3.88
N THR A 303 -8.76 23.06 4.09
CA THR A 303 -9.21 22.09 3.10
C THR A 303 -10.72 22.10 2.95
N LEU A 304 -11.19 22.07 1.71
CA LEU A 304 -12.59 21.87 1.37
C LEU A 304 -12.74 20.58 0.56
N LEU A 305 -13.40 19.57 1.13
CA LEU A 305 -13.78 18.35 0.41
C LEU A 305 -15.18 18.55 -0.15
N LEU A 306 -15.34 18.57 -1.47
CA LEU A 306 -16.60 18.91 -2.12
C LEU A 306 -17.05 17.83 -3.09
N ASP A 307 -18.32 17.45 -3.00
CA ASP A 307 -18.98 16.62 -4.00
C ASP A 307 -19.45 17.50 -5.16
N LEU A 308 -18.88 17.30 -6.36
CA LEU A 308 -19.22 18.09 -7.55
C LEU A 308 -20.54 17.64 -8.20
N LEU A 309 -21.09 16.49 -7.81
CA LEU A 309 -22.38 16.00 -8.27
C LEU A 309 -23.33 15.85 -7.09
N THR A 310 -24.61 16.15 -7.31
CA THR A 310 -25.66 15.83 -6.34
C THR A 310 -25.91 14.31 -6.31
N PRO A 311 -26.48 13.77 -5.22
CA PRO A 311 -26.83 12.34 -5.13
C PRO A 311 -27.77 11.87 -6.27
N GLU A 312 -28.59 12.77 -6.81
CA GLU A 312 -29.47 12.50 -7.95
C GLU A 312 -28.66 12.39 -9.26
N GLU A 313 -27.72 13.30 -9.49
CA GLU A 313 -26.92 13.34 -10.72
C GLU A 313 -25.86 12.23 -10.78
N GLU A 314 -25.34 11.78 -9.64
CA GLU A 314 -24.41 10.64 -9.58
C GLU A 314 -25.03 9.33 -10.10
N ARG A 315 -26.36 9.23 -10.15
CA ARG A 315 -27.06 8.04 -10.68
C ARG A 315 -26.87 7.88 -12.19
N GLU A 316 -26.64 8.99 -12.89
CA GLU A 316 -26.39 9.02 -14.32
C GLU A 316 -24.89 9.02 -14.59
N ARG A 317 -24.35 7.86 -15.02
CA ARG A 317 -22.90 7.69 -15.27
C ARG A 317 -22.33 8.66 -16.31
N ALA A 318 -23.14 9.25 -17.17
CA ALA A 318 -22.70 10.24 -18.14
C ALA A 318 -22.23 11.55 -17.47
N ASN A 319 -22.84 11.94 -16.36
CA ASN A 319 -22.56 13.21 -15.66
C ASN A 319 -21.16 13.25 -15.04
N VAL A 320 -20.61 12.06 -14.72
CA VAL A 320 -19.21 11.89 -14.29
C VAL A 320 -18.21 12.37 -15.34
N PHE A 321 -18.57 12.27 -16.62
CA PHE A 321 -17.73 12.66 -17.75
C PHE A 321 -18.18 13.99 -18.38
N ASP A 322 -19.17 14.68 -17.79
CA ASP A 322 -19.61 15.99 -18.22
C ASP A 322 -18.63 17.06 -17.70
N ILE A 323 -17.51 17.21 -18.41
CA ILE A 323 -16.46 18.17 -18.09
C ILE A 323 -16.98 19.61 -17.99
N PRO A 324 -17.87 20.10 -18.89
CA PRO A 324 -18.50 21.41 -18.73
C PRO A 324 -19.26 21.59 -17.41
N LEU A 325 -20.06 20.60 -17.00
CA LEU A 325 -20.78 20.64 -15.72
C LEU A 325 -19.82 20.68 -14.52
N LEU A 326 -18.87 19.75 -14.48
CA LEU A 326 -17.89 19.64 -13.39
C LEU A 326 -17.01 20.90 -13.31
N GLY A 327 -16.60 21.45 -14.45
CA GLY A 327 -15.80 22.67 -14.53
C GLY A 327 -16.53 23.90 -13.98
N ARG A 328 -17.82 24.08 -14.33
CA ARG A 328 -18.64 25.18 -13.78
C ARG A 328 -18.75 25.10 -12.26
N ARG A 329 -18.93 23.89 -11.72
CA ARG A 329 -19.07 23.66 -10.27
C ARG A 329 -17.77 23.84 -9.51
N LEU A 330 -16.64 23.49 -10.14
CA LEU A 330 -15.33 23.77 -9.60
C LEU A 330 -15.08 25.28 -9.49
N LEU A 331 -15.43 26.05 -10.52
CA LEU A 331 -15.32 27.51 -10.50
C LEU A 331 -16.21 28.12 -9.42
N LEU A 332 -17.48 27.70 -9.32
CA LEU A 332 -18.38 28.11 -8.25
C LEU A 332 -17.78 27.91 -6.85
N ALA A 333 -17.15 26.75 -6.62
CA ALA A 333 -16.54 26.44 -5.34
C ALA A 333 -15.28 27.26 -5.04
N SER A 334 -14.47 27.57 -6.06
CA SER A 334 -13.34 28.48 -5.94
C SER A 334 -13.81 29.90 -5.59
N ASP A 335 -14.81 30.43 -6.30
CA ASP A 335 -15.37 31.76 -6.05
C ASP A 335 -15.98 31.84 -4.63
N TRP A 336 -16.63 30.78 -4.18
CA TRP A 336 -17.17 30.68 -2.83
C TRP A 336 -16.07 30.70 -1.76
N LEU A 337 -14.96 30.00 -1.99
CA LEU A 337 -13.81 29.99 -1.08
C LEU A 337 -13.13 31.37 -0.98
N GLU A 338 -13.02 32.11 -2.08
CA GLU A 338 -12.47 33.47 -2.07
C GLU A 338 -13.31 34.44 -1.22
N GLN A 339 -14.60 34.15 -1.04
CA GLN A 339 -15.52 34.94 -0.23
C GLN A 339 -15.52 34.59 1.27
N GLN A 340 -14.82 33.53 1.70
CA GLN A 340 -14.75 33.14 3.11
C GLN A 340 -13.55 33.81 3.81
N PRO A 341 -13.76 34.76 4.74
CA PRO A 341 -12.67 35.43 5.44
C PRO A 341 -11.80 34.47 6.25
N GLU A 342 -12.38 33.38 6.76
CA GLU A 342 -11.68 32.35 7.51
C GLU A 342 -10.67 31.53 6.69
N THR A 343 -10.79 31.48 5.36
CA THR A 343 -9.86 30.73 4.50
C THR A 343 -8.77 31.61 3.90
N ALA A 344 -8.77 32.92 4.22
CA ALA A 344 -7.73 33.84 3.81
C ALA A 344 -6.43 33.55 4.57
N GLY A 345 -5.42 33.09 3.83
CA GLY A 345 -4.04 32.88 4.31
C GLY A 345 -3.08 33.95 3.80
#